data_AF-A0A7W7L9I6-F1
#
_entry.id   AF-A0A7W7L9I6-F1
#
_cell.length_a   1.000
_cell.length_b   1.000
_cell.length_c   1.000
_cell.angle_alpha   90.00
_cell.angle_beta   90.00
_cell.angle_gamma   90.00
#
_symmetry.space_group_name_H-M   'P 1'
#
loop_
_entity.id
_entity.type
_entity.pdbx_description
1 polymer ?
#
loop_
_entity_poly.entity_id
_entity_poly.type
_entity_poly.pdbx_seq_one_letter_code
_entity_poly.pdbx_strand_id
1 'polypeptide(L)'
;MTIRILPAIGDPDTARSIGGLLGQLPGVEPLPTVGDTTRLLDTLAVLAAASIEELPEVVLVHERIGPVPALELIREVALRFPATGVVLAAADAGPALYAAAMDSGARGLVGMPLSYEELGARVQAAAQWASGVRRHLGGTGDVLPGAGPGGRLIAVIGAKGGVGTTVTAVQLALAACAAGREVALVDMDLQSGDVASYLDVQFRRSIADLAGINDISPRVLQDAVFPHPTGLGLLLAPAEGERGEEVGDLAARQIAAALRSRYELVVVDCGTQITAAGAAVVETADTALLVTTPDVVSVRAAKRMVRLWDRLQIRKAEETTTVVNRHTRTAEIQPSLVERTTGTKTARTTIPAGYKELQAAVDSGRMQDLDAKSSVKGALWTLAGELGLADAPGTRLAHGGAHAAHADRSIAGAPRRRRAIGGPAPATGGTGPDQLAPVPTSRFRRRGGGDRGQVAVEFAGVLPLILVVLAVVWQCVLVGYTYSLAGNAADKGARAGAVGGDCAAAAQADLPGAWGGDGIGCGEENGVYRATVSLDVPVLFPGAVSWPWQVESSAGAARED
;
A
#
# COMPACT_ATOMS: atom_id res chain seq x y z
N MET A 1 -24.21 -6.98 16.01
CA MET A 1 -24.43 -8.24 15.28
C MET A 1 -24.83 -9.28 16.29
N THR A 2 -25.89 -10.03 15.99
CA THR A 2 -26.36 -11.14 16.84
C THR A 2 -25.59 -12.41 16.45
N ILE A 3 -25.06 -13.14 17.42
CA ILE A 3 -24.31 -14.39 17.21
C ILE A 3 -25.29 -15.55 17.35
N ARG A 4 -25.66 -16.21 16.25
CA ARG A 4 -26.46 -17.44 16.32
C ARG A 4 -25.54 -18.59 16.68
N ILE A 5 -25.88 -19.26 17.77
CA ILE A 5 -25.12 -20.40 18.25
C ILE A 5 -25.99 -21.65 18.23
N LEU A 6 -25.49 -22.72 17.63
CA LEU A 6 -26.16 -24.02 17.59
C LEU A 6 -25.54 -24.97 18.61
N PRO A 7 -26.22 -25.29 19.72
CA PRO A 7 -25.72 -26.26 20.68
C PRO A 7 -25.92 -27.68 20.14
N ALA A 8 -24.87 -28.49 20.17
CA ALA A 8 -24.86 -29.89 19.79
C ALA A 8 -24.51 -30.73 21.02
N ILE A 9 -25.54 -31.20 21.72
CA ILE A 9 -25.45 -31.78 23.07
C ILE A 9 -26.41 -32.96 23.16
N GLY A 10 -25.88 -34.17 23.37
CA GLY A 10 -26.71 -35.38 23.43
C GLY A 10 -27.44 -35.60 24.75
N ASP A 11 -26.93 -35.06 25.85
CA ASP A 11 -27.57 -35.17 27.16
C ASP A 11 -28.62 -34.06 27.39
N PRO A 12 -29.90 -34.38 27.61
CA PRO A 12 -30.96 -33.37 27.74
C PRO A 12 -30.84 -32.45 28.97
N ASP A 13 -30.27 -32.94 30.06
CA ASP A 13 -30.03 -32.13 31.27
C ASP A 13 -28.92 -31.10 31.02
N THR A 14 -27.81 -31.54 30.45
CA THR A 14 -26.70 -30.67 30.03
C THR A 14 -27.18 -29.65 28.99
N ALA A 15 -27.98 -30.08 28.00
CA ALA A 15 -28.55 -29.19 26.99
C ALA A 15 -29.37 -28.05 27.60
N ARG A 16 -30.24 -28.35 28.57
CA ARG A 16 -31.02 -27.33 29.29
C ARG A 16 -30.14 -26.35 30.06
N SER A 17 -29.13 -26.87 30.76
CA SER A 17 -28.20 -26.03 31.53
C SER A 17 -27.40 -25.08 30.64
N ILE A 18 -26.82 -25.61 29.55
CA ILE A 18 -26.01 -24.83 28.61
C ILE A 18 -26.89 -23.84 27.85
N GLY A 19 -28.09 -24.23 27.41
CA GLY A 19 -29.04 -23.34 26.75
C GLY A 19 -29.43 -22.15 27.63
N GLY A 20 -29.63 -22.37 28.93
CA GLY A 20 -29.88 -21.30 29.90
C GLY A 20 -28.73 -20.30 30.01
N LEU A 21 -27.48 -20.78 30.04
CA LEU A 21 -26.29 -19.92 30.06
C LEU A 21 -26.10 -19.15 28.76
N LEU A 22 -26.31 -19.79 27.61
CA LEU A 22 -26.20 -19.14 26.30
C LEU A 22 -27.24 -18.03 26.12
N GLY A 23 -28.47 -18.22 26.61
CA GLY A 23 -29.51 -17.21 26.58
C GLY A 23 -29.24 -15.99 27.46
N GLN A 24 -28.29 -16.07 28.38
CA GLN A 24 -27.86 -14.94 29.22
C GLN A 24 -26.73 -14.12 28.57
N LEU A 25 -26.05 -14.65 27.55
CA LEU A 25 -24.93 -13.95 26.91
C LEU A 25 -25.41 -12.77 26.04
N PRO A 26 -24.78 -11.60 26.14
CA PRO A 26 -25.20 -10.42 25.39
C PRO A 26 -24.95 -10.59 23.90
N GLY A 27 -25.99 -10.36 23.10
CA GLY A 27 -25.89 -10.44 21.64
C GLY A 27 -25.73 -11.86 21.10
N VAL A 28 -26.03 -12.89 21.89
CA VAL A 28 -26.07 -14.29 21.46
C VAL A 28 -27.51 -14.76 21.32
N GLU A 29 -27.83 -15.44 20.22
CA GLU A 29 -29.12 -16.05 19.95
C GLU A 29 -28.94 -17.58 19.90
N PRO A 30 -29.32 -18.32 20.95
CA PRO A 30 -29.22 -19.77 20.94
C PRO A 30 -30.29 -20.39 20.05
N LEU A 31 -29.85 -21.16 19.05
CA LEU A 31 -30.71 -21.98 18.21
C LEU A 31 -31.15 -23.26 18.95
N PRO A 32 -32.21 -23.95 18.47
CA PRO A 32 -32.66 -25.21 19.07
C PRO A 32 -31.52 -26.23 19.15
N THR A 33 -31.32 -26.81 20.35
CA THR A 33 -30.26 -27.78 20.59
C THR A 33 -30.47 -29.05 19.77
N VAL A 34 -29.38 -29.54 19.17
CA VAL A 34 -29.35 -30.79 18.42
C VAL A 34 -28.77 -31.90 19.29
N GLY A 35 -29.49 -33.03 19.37
CA GLY A 35 -29.19 -34.13 20.28
C GLY A 35 -28.19 -35.19 19.78
N ASP A 36 -27.83 -35.18 18.49
CA ASP A 36 -26.94 -36.18 17.92
C ASP A 36 -26.12 -35.62 16.75
N THR A 37 -25.04 -36.31 16.38
CA THR A 37 -24.11 -35.85 15.34
C THR A 37 -24.74 -35.85 13.95
N THR A 38 -25.62 -36.80 13.65
CA THR A 38 -26.27 -36.92 12.33
C THR A 38 -27.18 -35.73 12.07
N ARG A 39 -28.07 -35.41 13.02
CA ARG A 39 -28.98 -34.26 12.93
C ARG A 39 -28.22 -32.94 12.83
N LEU A 40 -27.05 -32.82 13.46
CA LEU A 40 -26.25 -31.61 13.38
C LEU A 40 -25.78 -31.39 11.95
N LEU A 41 -25.18 -32.42 11.34
CA LEU A 41 -24.66 -32.35 9.98
C LEU A 41 -25.79 -32.15 8.96
N ASP A 42 -26.94 -32.79 9.15
CA ASP A 42 -28.12 -32.61 8.30
C ASP A 42 -28.65 -31.17 8.40
N THR A 43 -28.74 -30.62 9.62
CA THR A 43 -29.19 -29.23 9.84
C THR A 43 -28.25 -28.24 9.15
N LEU A 44 -26.94 -28.39 9.34
CA LEU A 44 -25.95 -27.53 8.68
C LEU A 44 -25.96 -27.70 7.17
N ALA A 45 -26.16 -28.91 6.65
CA ALA A 45 -26.28 -29.16 5.22
C ALA A 45 -27.50 -28.48 4.60
N VAL A 46 -28.66 -28.54 5.27
CA VAL A 46 -29.89 -27.85 4.84
C VAL A 46 -29.70 -26.34 4.84
N LEU A 47 -29.10 -25.78 5.89
CA LEU A 47 -28.83 -24.34 5.97
C LEU A 47 -27.84 -23.89 4.91
N ALA A 48 -26.72 -24.61 4.74
CA ALA A 48 -25.71 -24.32 3.72
C ALA A 48 -26.27 -24.39 2.29
N ALA A 49 -27.19 -25.31 2.03
CA ALA A 49 -27.85 -25.43 0.73
C ALA A 49 -28.80 -24.26 0.42
N ALA A 50 -29.36 -23.62 1.46
CA ALA A 50 -30.19 -22.43 1.31
C ALA A 50 -29.35 -21.17 1.08
N SER A 51 -28.37 -20.91 1.95
CA SER A 51 -27.38 -19.83 1.80
C SER A 51 -26.28 -19.97 2.85
N ILE A 52 -25.07 -19.49 2.54
CA ILE A 52 -23.97 -19.40 3.52
C ILE A 52 -24.35 -18.47 4.69
N GLU A 53 -25.23 -17.50 4.46
CA GLU A 53 -25.73 -16.58 5.49
C GLU A 53 -26.68 -17.26 6.48
N GLU A 54 -27.28 -18.40 6.11
CA GLU A 54 -28.19 -19.14 6.99
C GLU A 54 -27.43 -20.02 8.00
N LEU A 55 -26.14 -20.27 7.77
CA LEU A 55 -25.31 -21.03 8.70
C LEU A 55 -25.09 -20.28 10.02
N PRO A 56 -25.14 -20.97 11.18
CA PRO A 56 -24.85 -20.33 12.46
C PRO A 56 -23.40 -19.83 12.50
N GLU A 57 -23.17 -18.74 13.24
CA GLU A 57 -21.83 -18.22 13.49
C GLU A 57 -20.99 -19.25 14.27
N VAL A 58 -21.62 -19.94 15.22
CA VAL A 58 -20.94 -20.86 16.13
C VAL A 58 -21.73 -22.16 16.30
N VAL A 59 -21.03 -23.29 16.33
CA VAL A 59 -21.55 -24.57 16.83
C VAL A 59 -20.82 -24.90 18.13
N LEU A 60 -21.58 -25.13 19.20
CA LEU A 60 -21.05 -25.57 20.49
C LEU A 60 -21.20 -27.09 20.59
N VAL A 61 -20.11 -27.83 20.49
CA VAL A 61 -20.10 -29.30 20.54
C VAL A 61 -19.78 -29.74 21.96
N HIS A 62 -20.62 -30.59 22.54
CA HIS A 62 -20.30 -31.25 23.82
C HIS A 62 -19.49 -32.54 23.59
N GLU A 63 -18.48 -32.81 24.42
CA GLU A 63 -17.55 -33.95 24.25
C GLU A 63 -18.26 -35.32 24.17
N ARG A 64 -19.42 -35.46 24.81
CA ARG A 64 -20.23 -36.69 24.87
C ARG A 64 -21.29 -36.81 23.77
N ILE A 65 -21.29 -35.94 22.76
CA ILE A 65 -22.19 -36.11 21.61
C ILE A 65 -21.85 -37.40 20.85
N GLY A 66 -22.85 -38.07 20.29
CA GLY A 66 -22.69 -39.27 19.49
C GLY A 66 -23.72 -39.35 18.36
N PRO A 67 -23.67 -40.36 17.49
CA PRO A 67 -22.76 -41.53 17.54
C PRO A 67 -21.31 -41.26 17.10
N VAL A 68 -21.03 -40.18 16.38
CA VAL A 68 -19.67 -39.84 15.94
C VAL A 68 -18.91 -39.16 17.10
N PRO A 69 -17.64 -39.52 17.38
CA PRO A 69 -16.85 -38.84 18.41
C PRO A 69 -16.71 -37.33 18.15
N ALA A 70 -16.73 -36.52 19.22
CA ALA A 70 -16.76 -35.06 19.10
C ALA A 70 -15.62 -34.47 18.25
N LEU A 71 -14.39 -34.97 18.37
CA LEU A 71 -13.24 -34.49 17.57
C LEU A 71 -13.38 -34.80 16.08
N GLU A 72 -13.92 -35.97 15.75
CA GLU A 72 -14.20 -36.36 14.36
C GLU A 72 -15.32 -35.51 13.77
N LEU A 73 -16.38 -35.28 14.55
CA LEU A 73 -17.45 -34.36 14.18
C LEU A 73 -16.93 -32.93 13.94
N ILE A 74 -16.07 -32.41 14.81
CA ILE A 74 -15.46 -31.08 14.65
C ILE A 74 -14.72 -31.00 13.31
N ARG A 75 -13.97 -32.04 12.97
CA ARG A 75 -13.25 -32.13 11.68
C ARG A 75 -14.21 -32.12 10.50
N GLU A 76 -15.29 -32.89 10.56
CA GLU A 76 -16.31 -32.90 9.51
C GLU A 76 -16.97 -31.52 9.34
N VAL A 77 -17.32 -30.86 10.45
CA VAL A 77 -17.93 -29.52 10.41
C VAL A 77 -16.94 -28.50 9.83
N ALA A 78 -15.67 -28.52 10.27
CA ALA A 78 -14.65 -27.60 9.79
C ALA A 78 -14.36 -27.76 8.28
N LEU A 79 -14.41 -29.00 7.77
CA LEU A 79 -14.20 -29.29 6.34
C LEU A 79 -15.41 -28.94 5.47
N ARG A 80 -16.63 -29.28 5.92
CA ARG A 80 -17.86 -29.13 5.12
C ARG A 80 -18.50 -27.76 5.25
N PHE A 81 -18.33 -27.11 6.39
CA PHE A 81 -18.97 -25.83 6.74
C PHE A 81 -17.93 -24.83 7.28
N PRO A 82 -16.90 -24.46 6.49
CA PRO A 82 -15.80 -23.59 6.94
C PRO A 82 -16.26 -22.19 7.39
N ALA A 83 -17.47 -21.76 6.99
CA ALA A 83 -18.12 -20.54 7.43
C ALA A 83 -18.65 -20.57 8.88
N THR A 84 -18.54 -21.69 9.59
CA THR A 84 -19.05 -21.91 10.96
C THR A 84 -17.90 -22.15 11.93
N GLY A 85 -17.82 -21.38 13.01
CA GLY A 85 -16.82 -21.60 14.07
C GLY A 85 -17.25 -22.71 15.03
N VAL A 86 -16.35 -23.60 15.43
CA VAL A 86 -16.69 -24.70 16.35
C VAL A 86 -16.03 -24.50 17.72
N VAL A 87 -16.80 -24.58 18.79
CA VAL A 87 -16.30 -24.55 20.18
C VAL A 87 -16.60 -25.88 20.85
N LEU A 88 -15.59 -26.52 21.44
CA LEU A 88 -15.74 -27.77 22.18
C LEU A 88 -15.96 -27.48 23.68
N ALA A 89 -16.99 -28.09 24.27
CA ALA A 89 -17.21 -28.13 25.71
C ALA A 89 -16.84 -29.50 26.28
N ALA A 90 -15.91 -29.54 27.22
CA ALA A 90 -15.38 -30.77 27.79
C ALA A 90 -15.16 -30.67 29.32
N ALA A 91 -15.31 -31.78 30.04
CA ALA A 91 -15.05 -31.86 31.47
C ALA A 91 -13.56 -31.72 31.81
N ASP A 92 -12.67 -32.26 30.98
CA ASP A 92 -11.22 -32.16 31.16
C ASP A 92 -10.58 -31.36 30.00
N ALA A 93 -10.49 -30.04 30.19
CA ALA A 93 -9.89 -29.12 29.22
C ALA A 93 -8.35 -29.07 29.30
N GLY A 94 -7.70 -30.23 29.39
CA GLY A 94 -6.24 -30.34 29.47
C GLY A 94 -5.50 -30.02 28.16
N PRO A 95 -4.17 -29.80 28.21
CA PRO A 95 -3.37 -29.41 27.04
C PRO A 95 -3.45 -30.38 25.86
N ALA A 96 -3.56 -31.69 26.12
CA ALA A 96 -3.66 -32.71 25.08
C ALA A 96 -4.99 -32.62 24.32
N LEU A 97 -6.12 -32.43 25.03
CA LEU A 97 -7.42 -32.25 24.41
C LEU A 97 -7.50 -30.92 23.67
N TYR A 98 -6.90 -29.86 24.22
CA TYR A 98 -6.79 -28.58 23.54
C TYR A 98 -6.08 -28.72 22.19
N ALA A 99 -4.91 -29.35 22.16
CA ALA A 99 -4.17 -29.59 20.92
C ALA A 99 -5.01 -30.41 19.92
N ALA A 100 -5.59 -31.53 20.37
CA ALA A 100 -6.40 -32.39 19.51
C ALA A 100 -7.66 -31.70 18.96
N ALA A 101 -8.29 -30.83 19.75
CA ALA A 101 -9.45 -30.03 19.32
C ALA A 101 -9.06 -29.00 18.27
N MET A 102 -7.94 -28.28 18.47
CA MET A 102 -7.42 -27.30 17.51
C MET A 102 -6.99 -27.96 16.20
N ASP A 103 -6.30 -29.10 16.27
CA ASP A 103 -5.89 -29.90 15.10
C ASP A 103 -7.10 -30.45 14.32
N SER A 104 -8.22 -30.66 15.00
CA SER A 104 -9.48 -31.09 14.38
C SER A 104 -10.28 -29.93 13.80
N GLY A 105 -9.86 -28.67 14.01
CA GLY A 105 -10.50 -27.48 13.45
C GLY A 105 -11.38 -26.69 14.42
N ALA A 106 -11.36 -27.00 15.72
CA ALA A 106 -12.02 -26.18 16.72
C ALA A 106 -11.38 -24.78 16.79
N ARG A 107 -12.19 -23.79 17.15
CA ARG A 107 -11.79 -22.39 17.38
C ARG A 107 -11.78 -22.02 18.85
N GLY A 108 -12.29 -22.89 19.71
CA GLY A 108 -12.26 -22.72 21.14
C GLY A 108 -12.49 -24.04 21.87
N LEU A 109 -11.99 -24.09 23.10
CA LEU A 109 -12.29 -25.11 24.10
C LEU A 109 -12.78 -24.38 25.36
N VAL A 110 -13.84 -24.89 25.97
CA VAL A 110 -14.38 -24.42 27.25
C VAL A 110 -14.46 -25.61 28.22
N GLY A 111 -14.00 -25.40 29.44
CA GLY A 111 -14.07 -26.39 30.51
C GLY A 111 -15.47 -26.44 31.16
N MET A 112 -15.92 -27.63 31.55
CA MET A 112 -17.10 -27.82 32.38
C MET A 112 -16.70 -27.87 33.87
N PRO A 113 -17.45 -27.21 34.78
CA PRO A 113 -18.65 -26.41 34.54
C PRO A 113 -18.36 -25.09 33.81
N LEU A 114 -19.23 -24.70 32.88
CA LEU A 114 -19.02 -23.52 32.04
C LEU A 114 -18.97 -22.24 32.88
N SER A 115 -17.87 -21.50 32.74
CA SER A 115 -17.80 -20.10 33.16
C SER A 115 -18.50 -19.22 32.13
N TYR A 116 -19.36 -18.31 32.61
CA TYR A 116 -20.07 -17.34 31.74
C TYR A 116 -19.09 -16.47 30.95
N GLU A 117 -18.02 -16.00 31.59
CA GLU A 117 -17.00 -15.15 30.97
C GLU A 117 -16.18 -15.91 29.93
N GLU A 118 -15.75 -17.13 30.27
CA GLU A 118 -14.96 -17.98 29.37
C GLU A 118 -15.79 -18.39 28.14
N LEU A 119 -17.04 -18.82 28.35
CA LEU A 119 -17.95 -19.18 27.26
C LEU A 119 -18.21 -17.99 26.34
N GLY A 120 -18.50 -16.82 26.91
CA GLY A 120 -18.70 -15.58 26.15
C GLY A 120 -17.49 -15.23 25.29
N ALA A 121 -16.28 -15.27 25.87
CA ALA A 121 -15.04 -14.98 25.15
C ALA A 121 -14.79 -15.97 24.00
N ARG A 122 -14.98 -17.28 24.23
CA ARG A 122 -14.79 -18.31 23.19
C ARG A 122 -15.82 -18.23 22.07
N VAL A 123 -17.09 -17.97 22.41
CA VAL A 123 -18.17 -17.79 21.43
C VAL A 123 -17.92 -16.55 20.58
N GLN A 124 -17.52 -15.42 21.17
CA GLN A 124 -17.19 -14.20 20.43
C GLN A 124 -16.00 -14.41 19.48
N ALA A 125 -14.92 -15.05 19.95
CA ALA A 125 -13.76 -15.34 19.12
C ALA A 125 -14.11 -16.26 17.92
N ALA A 126 -14.90 -17.31 18.17
CA ALA A 126 -15.36 -18.21 17.11
C ALA A 126 -16.29 -17.51 16.10
N ALA A 127 -17.18 -16.64 16.56
CA ALA A 127 -18.10 -15.88 15.71
C ALA A 127 -17.38 -14.83 14.83
N GLN A 128 -16.35 -14.19 15.37
CA GLN A 128 -15.50 -13.26 14.62
C GLN A 128 -14.76 -13.98 13.50
N TRP A 129 -14.19 -15.16 13.80
CA TRP A 129 -13.55 -16.01 12.80
C TRP A 129 -14.54 -16.42 11.70
N ALA A 130 -15.73 -16.92 12.07
CA ALA A 130 -16.77 -17.33 11.13
C ALA A 130 -17.21 -16.19 10.20
N SER A 131 -17.41 -14.99 10.76
CA SER A 131 -17.70 -13.77 9.97
C SER A 131 -16.56 -13.37 9.05
N GLY A 132 -15.31 -13.55 9.49
CA GLY A 132 -14.12 -13.37 8.66
C GLY A 132 -14.10 -14.31 7.46
N VAL A 133 -14.30 -15.61 7.70
CA VAL A 133 -14.30 -16.64 6.66
C VAL A 133 -15.47 -16.47 5.70
N ARG A 134 -16.67 -16.10 6.17
CA ARG A 134 -17.82 -15.83 5.30
C ARG A 134 -17.58 -14.70 4.32
N ARG A 135 -16.86 -13.64 4.71
CA ARG A 135 -16.47 -12.58 3.77
C ARG A 135 -15.55 -13.09 2.66
N HIS A 136 -14.71 -14.09 2.95
CA HIS A 136 -13.80 -14.67 1.97
C HIS A 136 -14.48 -15.73 1.09
N LEU A 137 -15.38 -16.55 1.66
CA LEU A 137 -16.11 -17.58 0.93
C LEU A 137 -17.29 -17.03 0.13
N GLY A 138 -17.90 -15.92 0.57
CA GLY A 138 -18.94 -15.21 -0.16
C GLY A 138 -18.43 -14.46 -1.40
N GLY A 139 -17.12 -14.51 -1.69
CA GLY A 139 -16.51 -13.86 -2.85
C GLY A 139 -16.60 -14.65 -4.16
N THR A 140 -17.20 -15.84 -4.20
CA THR A 140 -17.15 -16.73 -5.38
C THR A 140 -18.51 -17.09 -6.00
N GLY A 141 -19.62 -16.50 -5.57
CA GLY A 141 -20.93 -16.75 -6.20
C GLY A 141 -21.86 -15.55 -6.07
N ASP A 142 -22.38 -15.10 -7.22
CA ASP A 142 -23.33 -13.99 -7.41
C ASP A 142 -22.81 -12.55 -7.27
N VAL A 143 -22.27 -12.08 -8.40
CA VAL A 143 -22.40 -10.68 -8.83
C VAL A 143 -23.88 -10.41 -9.12
N LEU A 144 -24.64 -9.98 -8.10
CA LEU A 144 -25.92 -9.29 -8.27
C LEU A 144 -25.74 -7.79 -7.99
N PRO A 145 -26.11 -6.90 -8.92
CA PRO A 145 -25.96 -5.46 -8.73
C PRO A 145 -27.08 -4.94 -7.81
N GLY A 146 -26.79 -4.73 -6.53
CA GLY A 146 -27.77 -4.08 -5.64
C GLY A 146 -27.55 -4.13 -4.13
N ALA A 147 -26.68 -5.01 -3.61
CA ALA A 147 -26.31 -5.03 -2.18
C ALA A 147 -24.80 -4.72 -2.05
N GLY A 148 -24.46 -3.51 -1.60
CA GLY A 148 -23.13 -2.90 -1.84
C GLY A 148 -21.94 -3.57 -1.10
N PRO A 149 -20.78 -3.78 -1.76
CA PRO A 149 -19.59 -4.41 -1.19
C PRO A 149 -18.68 -3.37 -0.53
N GLY A 150 -19.05 -2.86 0.64
CA GLY A 150 -18.30 -1.78 1.30
C GLY A 150 -18.17 -0.51 0.43
N GLY A 151 -17.25 0.38 0.82
CA GLY A 151 -16.91 1.57 0.06
C GLY A 151 -16.35 1.27 -1.31
N ARG A 152 -16.51 2.22 -2.23
CA ARG A 152 -15.98 2.13 -3.59
C ARG A 152 -14.47 2.38 -3.61
N LEU A 153 -13.72 1.60 -4.36
CA LEU A 153 -12.27 1.71 -4.54
C LEU A 153 -11.92 2.22 -5.94
N ILE A 154 -11.15 3.31 -6.01
CA ILE A 154 -10.69 3.92 -7.25
C ILE A 154 -9.17 3.96 -7.26
N ALA A 155 -8.56 3.25 -8.20
CA ALA A 155 -7.12 3.28 -8.42
C ALA A 155 -6.80 4.32 -9.50
N VAL A 156 -5.89 5.24 -9.20
CA VAL A 156 -5.39 6.24 -10.15
C VAL A 156 -3.94 5.93 -10.44
N ILE A 157 -3.61 5.70 -11.71
CA ILE A 157 -2.26 5.32 -12.14
C ILE A 157 -1.84 6.11 -13.37
N GLY A 158 -0.60 6.58 -13.36
CA GLY A 158 -0.04 7.36 -14.45
C GLY A 158 0.62 6.49 -15.51
N ALA A 159 0.42 6.83 -16.77
CA ALA A 159 1.11 6.21 -17.89
C ALA A 159 2.63 6.44 -17.87
N LYS A 160 3.09 7.56 -17.28
CA LYS A 160 4.51 7.90 -17.08
C LYS A 160 4.67 8.93 -15.96
N GLY A 161 5.91 9.14 -15.50
CA GLY A 161 6.27 10.22 -14.59
C GLY A 161 5.75 11.60 -15.03
N GLY A 162 5.17 12.34 -14.08
CA GLY A 162 4.78 13.75 -14.27
C GLY A 162 3.53 14.00 -15.13
N VAL A 163 2.71 12.97 -15.40
CA VAL A 163 1.40 13.15 -16.08
C VAL A 163 0.32 13.76 -15.19
N GLY A 164 0.57 13.89 -13.88
CA GLY A 164 -0.37 14.47 -12.91
C GLY A 164 -1.28 13.46 -12.22
N THR A 165 -0.81 12.23 -12.00
CA THR A 165 -1.54 11.17 -11.27
C THR A 165 -1.95 11.64 -9.87
N THR A 166 -0.99 12.08 -9.06
CA THR A 166 -1.21 12.55 -7.68
C THR A 166 -2.17 13.72 -7.61
N VAL A 167 -2.01 14.72 -8.48
CA VAL A 167 -2.94 15.86 -8.58
C VAL A 167 -4.35 15.40 -8.91
N THR A 168 -4.49 14.42 -9.81
CA THR A 168 -5.79 13.84 -10.16
C THR A 168 -6.40 13.11 -8.96
N ALA A 169 -5.64 12.23 -8.29
CA ALA A 169 -6.10 11.48 -7.12
C ALA A 169 -6.53 12.43 -5.97
N VAL A 170 -5.70 13.41 -5.62
CA VAL A 170 -5.98 14.41 -4.59
C VAL A 170 -7.26 15.20 -4.91
N GLN A 171 -7.42 15.71 -6.13
CA GLN A 171 -8.60 16.51 -6.48
C GLN A 171 -9.88 15.68 -6.58
N LEU A 172 -9.81 14.42 -7.01
CA LEU A 172 -10.97 13.51 -6.99
C LEU A 172 -11.41 13.24 -5.55
N ALA A 173 -10.46 12.97 -4.64
CA ALA A 173 -10.75 12.77 -3.22
C ALA A 173 -11.37 14.02 -2.58
N LEU A 174 -10.81 15.20 -2.85
CA LEU A 174 -11.34 16.49 -2.36
C LEU A 174 -12.73 16.78 -2.91
N ALA A 175 -13.00 16.51 -4.18
CA ALA A 175 -14.31 16.71 -4.79
C ALA A 175 -15.39 15.82 -4.13
N ALA A 176 -15.06 14.55 -3.87
CA ALA A 176 -15.95 13.62 -3.18
C ALA A 176 -16.18 14.00 -1.71
N CYS A 177 -15.13 14.44 -1.02
CA CYS A 177 -15.23 14.94 0.36
C CYS A 177 -16.10 16.20 0.43
N ALA A 178 -15.95 17.13 -0.52
CA ALA A 178 -16.80 18.32 -0.64
C ALA A 178 -18.27 17.99 -0.97
N ALA A 179 -18.53 16.82 -1.56
CA ALA A 179 -19.87 16.28 -1.77
C ALA A 179 -20.45 15.58 -0.53
N GLY A 180 -19.70 15.53 0.59
CA GLY A 180 -20.15 14.98 1.87
C GLY A 180 -19.89 13.49 2.06
N ARG A 181 -19.09 12.85 1.18
CA ARG A 181 -18.71 11.45 1.35
C ARG A 181 -17.58 11.28 2.36
N GLU A 182 -17.58 10.15 3.06
CA GLU A 182 -16.42 9.73 3.85
C GLU A 182 -15.36 9.15 2.91
N VAL A 183 -14.22 9.84 2.79
CA VAL A 183 -13.18 9.51 1.79
C VAL A 183 -11.84 9.23 2.46
N ALA A 184 -11.22 8.12 2.06
CA ALA A 184 -9.82 7.86 2.28
C ALA A 184 -9.00 8.12 1.00
N LEU A 185 -7.89 8.84 1.13
CA LEU A 185 -6.86 8.97 0.10
C LEU A 185 -5.63 8.17 0.53
N VAL A 186 -5.24 7.20 -0.28
CA VAL A 186 -4.12 6.31 -0.03
C VAL A 186 -3.00 6.62 -1.02
N ASP A 187 -1.79 6.81 -0.52
CA ASP A 187 -0.60 6.95 -1.33
C ASP A 187 0.11 5.58 -1.44
N MET A 188 0.01 4.97 -2.61
CA MET A 188 0.64 3.71 -2.99
C MET A 188 1.80 3.93 -3.98
N ASP A 189 2.23 5.17 -4.23
CA ASP A 189 3.53 5.44 -4.84
C ASP A 189 4.61 5.23 -3.75
N LEU A 190 4.83 3.98 -3.40
CA LEU A 190 5.57 3.59 -2.20
C LEU A 190 7.03 4.06 -2.17
N GLN A 191 7.63 4.31 -3.32
CA GLN A 191 9.03 4.71 -3.45
C GLN A 191 9.19 6.24 -3.55
N SER A 192 8.17 6.95 -4.02
CA SER A 192 8.24 8.38 -4.36
C SER A 192 6.95 9.15 -4.09
N GLY A 193 6.17 8.70 -3.10
CA GLY A 193 4.85 9.24 -2.78
C GLY A 193 4.91 10.67 -2.27
N ASP A 194 4.23 11.56 -2.98
CA ASP A 194 4.24 13.00 -2.75
C ASP A 194 2.92 13.51 -2.16
N VAL A 195 1.92 12.67 -1.87
CA VAL A 195 0.60 13.13 -1.39
C VAL A 195 0.73 13.99 -0.14
N ALA A 196 1.65 13.63 0.77
CA ALA A 196 1.97 14.38 1.97
C ALA A 196 2.43 15.81 1.65
N SER A 197 3.28 15.97 0.62
CA SER A 197 3.80 17.25 0.14
C SER A 197 2.72 18.11 -0.50
N TYR A 198 1.77 17.51 -1.24
CA TYR A 198 0.67 18.24 -1.89
C TYR A 198 -0.41 18.75 -0.91
N LEU A 199 -0.44 18.22 0.32
CA LEU A 199 -1.41 18.57 1.36
C LEU A 199 -0.79 19.21 2.62
N ASP A 200 0.54 19.40 2.64
CA ASP A 200 1.32 19.95 3.75
C ASP A 200 1.10 19.16 5.07
N VAL A 201 1.29 17.84 4.99
CA VAL A 201 1.07 16.92 6.10
C VAL A 201 2.37 16.24 6.53
N GLN A 202 2.62 16.26 7.84
CA GLN A 202 3.64 15.42 8.48
C GLN A 202 2.94 14.26 9.21
N PHE A 203 3.40 13.04 8.94
CA PHE A 203 2.85 11.82 9.50
C PHE A 203 3.91 11.01 10.22
N ARG A 204 3.47 10.19 11.19
CA ARG A 204 4.36 9.27 11.94
C ARG A 204 4.22 7.81 11.53
N ARG A 205 3.04 7.45 11.00
CA ARG A 205 2.72 6.12 10.52
C ARG A 205 2.33 6.20 9.06
N SER A 206 2.79 5.22 8.31
CA SER A 206 2.65 5.04 6.88
C SER A 206 1.95 3.72 6.57
N ILE A 207 1.65 3.51 5.30
CA ILE A 207 1.16 2.23 4.79
C ILE A 207 2.12 1.06 5.08
N ALA A 208 3.43 1.28 5.12
CA ALA A 208 4.42 0.24 5.43
C ALA A 208 4.27 -0.31 6.86
N ASP A 209 3.83 0.52 7.81
CA ASP A 209 3.63 0.11 9.20
C ASP A 209 2.42 -0.84 9.38
N LEU A 210 1.59 -0.97 8.35
CA LEU A 210 0.48 -1.93 8.29
C LEU A 210 0.88 -3.25 7.62
N ALA A 211 1.98 -3.30 6.88
CA ALA A 211 2.33 -4.44 6.03
C ALA A 211 2.63 -5.72 6.81
N GLY A 212 3.17 -5.60 8.03
CA GLY A 212 3.48 -6.74 8.90
C GLY A 212 2.29 -7.25 9.73
N ILE A 213 1.09 -6.68 9.57
CA ILE A 213 -0.07 -6.95 10.43
C ILE A 213 -1.07 -7.85 9.69
N ASN A 214 -1.15 -9.12 10.10
CA ASN A 214 -2.02 -10.11 9.45
C ASN A 214 -3.53 -9.83 9.59
N ASP A 215 -3.96 -9.15 10.67
CA ASP A 215 -5.35 -8.77 10.91
C ASP A 215 -5.44 -7.28 11.27
N ILE A 216 -5.74 -6.46 10.27
CA ILE A 216 -5.84 -5.02 10.42
C ILE A 216 -7.18 -4.68 11.08
N SER A 217 -7.18 -4.68 12.41
CA SER A 217 -8.35 -4.25 13.17
C SER A 217 -8.71 -2.78 12.89
N PRO A 218 -9.98 -2.37 13.08
CA PRO A 218 -10.39 -0.98 12.89
C PRO A 218 -9.57 0.04 13.70
N ARG A 219 -9.11 -0.36 14.89
CA ARG A 219 -8.28 0.47 15.77
C ARG A 219 -6.87 0.66 15.22
N VAL A 220 -6.25 -0.42 14.72
CA VAL A 220 -4.92 -0.36 14.07
C VAL A 220 -4.98 0.54 12.84
N LEU A 221 -6.00 0.36 12.00
CA LEU A 221 -6.22 1.22 10.84
C LEU A 221 -6.43 2.68 11.24
N GLN A 222 -7.20 2.94 12.30
CA GLN A 222 -7.44 4.30 12.78
C GLN A 222 -6.17 5.01 13.23
N ASP A 223 -5.25 4.30 13.88
CA ASP A 223 -3.99 4.91 14.32
C ASP A 223 -3.03 5.21 13.16
N ALA A 224 -3.14 4.48 12.04
CA ALA A 224 -2.30 4.68 10.85
C ALA A 224 -2.85 5.74 9.90
N VAL A 225 -4.17 5.91 9.84
CA VAL A 225 -4.82 6.91 8.98
C VAL A 225 -4.79 8.29 9.65
N PHE A 226 -4.17 9.25 8.97
CA PHE A 226 -4.10 10.64 9.40
C PHE A 226 -5.38 11.41 9.05
N PRO A 227 -6.12 11.97 10.01
CA PRO A 227 -7.28 12.81 9.74
C PRO A 227 -6.85 14.20 9.27
N HIS A 228 -7.18 14.55 8.03
CA HIS A 228 -6.86 15.86 7.45
C HIS A 228 -7.98 16.89 7.71
N PRO A 229 -7.69 18.19 7.90
CA PRO A 229 -8.71 19.22 8.15
C PRO A 229 -9.78 19.37 7.07
N THR A 230 -9.54 18.89 5.85
CA THR A 230 -10.55 18.88 4.78
C THR A 230 -11.61 17.79 4.94
N GLY A 231 -11.43 16.86 5.89
CA GLY A 231 -12.28 15.68 6.10
C GLY A 231 -11.74 14.39 5.47
N LEU A 232 -10.59 14.43 4.79
CA LEU A 232 -9.96 13.23 4.23
C LEU A 232 -9.29 12.39 5.32
N GLY A 233 -9.44 11.06 5.25
CA GLY A 233 -8.51 10.13 5.89
C GLY A 233 -7.31 9.89 4.98
N LEU A 234 -6.09 10.19 5.41
CA LEU A 234 -4.88 9.99 4.62
C LEU A 234 -4.11 8.77 5.10
N LEU A 235 -3.82 7.83 4.21
CA LEU A 235 -2.86 6.76 4.47
C LEU A 235 -1.68 6.95 3.51
N LEU A 236 -0.54 7.38 4.04
CA LEU A 236 0.55 7.92 3.24
C LEU A 236 1.65 6.87 3.00
N ALA A 237 2.40 7.04 1.91
CA ALA A 237 3.58 6.25 1.58
C ALA A 237 4.65 6.42 2.67
N PRO A 238 5.58 5.46 2.86
CA PRO A 238 6.67 5.64 3.81
C PRO A 238 7.58 6.81 3.41
N ALA A 239 8.18 7.49 4.40
CA ALA A 239 9.16 8.55 4.14
C ALA A 239 10.47 8.01 3.52
N GLU A 240 10.78 6.75 3.83
CA GLU A 240 11.93 5.99 3.34
C GLU A 240 11.44 5.04 2.25
N GLY A 241 11.77 5.32 0.99
CA GLY A 241 11.21 4.60 -0.17
C GLY A 241 11.55 3.11 -0.21
N GLU A 242 12.66 2.68 0.38
CA GLU A 242 13.05 1.28 0.51
C GLU A 242 12.06 0.46 1.34
N ARG A 243 11.38 1.10 2.31
CA ARG A 243 10.33 0.45 3.10
C ARG A 243 9.09 0.15 2.27
N GLY A 244 8.96 0.74 1.09
CA GLY A 244 7.93 0.40 0.13
C GLY A 244 7.93 -1.09 -0.24
N GLU A 245 9.09 -1.72 -0.29
CA GLU A 245 9.21 -3.15 -0.61
C GLU A 245 8.63 -4.07 0.49
N GLU A 246 8.40 -3.55 1.71
CA GLU A 246 7.70 -4.28 2.78
C GLU A 246 6.21 -4.51 2.44
N VAL A 247 5.63 -3.66 1.58
CA VAL A 247 4.21 -3.71 1.21
C VAL A 247 4.01 -4.66 0.03
N GLY A 248 3.73 -5.92 0.34
CA GLY A 248 3.36 -6.93 -0.65
C GLY A 248 1.91 -6.84 -1.15
N ASP A 249 1.54 -7.72 -2.09
CA ASP A 249 0.18 -7.80 -2.65
C ASP A 249 -0.88 -8.18 -1.60
N LEU A 250 -0.58 -9.12 -0.69
CA LEU A 250 -1.49 -9.53 0.37
C LEU A 250 -1.81 -8.36 1.31
N ALA A 251 -0.77 -7.65 1.77
CA ALA A 251 -0.92 -6.49 2.64
C ALA A 251 -1.76 -5.39 1.96
N ALA A 252 -1.49 -5.11 0.67
CA ALA A 252 -2.26 -4.13 -0.09
C ALA A 252 -3.76 -4.48 -0.17
N ARG A 253 -4.09 -5.76 -0.41
CA ARG A 253 -5.49 -6.24 -0.43
C ARG A 253 -6.15 -6.11 0.94
N GLN A 254 -5.45 -6.47 2.02
CA GLN A 254 -5.96 -6.36 3.38
C GLN A 254 -6.19 -4.90 3.78
N ILE A 255 -5.25 -4.00 3.48
CA ILE A 255 -5.36 -2.57 3.73
C ILE A 255 -6.53 -1.97 2.94
N ALA A 256 -6.64 -2.30 1.64
CA ALA A 256 -7.74 -1.83 0.80
C ALA A 256 -9.10 -2.33 1.33
N ALA A 257 -9.21 -3.61 1.70
CA ALA A 257 -10.44 -4.16 2.27
C ALA A 257 -10.81 -3.51 3.61
N ALA A 258 -9.83 -3.28 4.49
CA ALA A 258 -10.04 -2.60 5.77
C ALA A 258 -10.51 -1.16 5.57
N LEU A 259 -9.92 -0.41 4.63
CA LEU A 259 -10.34 0.94 4.27
C LEU A 259 -11.75 0.97 3.67
N ARG A 260 -12.08 0.07 2.74
CA ARG A 260 -13.42 -0.06 2.16
C ARG A 260 -14.48 -0.39 3.20
N SER A 261 -14.13 -1.03 4.31
CA SER A 261 -15.10 -1.29 5.39
C SER A 261 -15.46 -0.04 6.20
N ARG A 262 -14.64 1.01 6.13
CA ARG A 262 -14.77 2.21 6.97
C ARG A 262 -15.14 3.48 6.19
N TYR A 263 -14.69 3.61 4.95
CA TYR A 263 -14.93 4.79 4.12
C TYR A 263 -15.89 4.44 2.99
N GLU A 264 -16.77 5.36 2.60
CA GLU A 264 -17.63 5.19 1.42
C GLU A 264 -16.84 5.19 0.11
N LEU A 265 -15.70 5.87 0.09
CA LEU A 265 -14.82 5.97 -1.06
C LEU A 265 -13.35 5.88 -0.62
N VAL A 266 -12.59 5.03 -1.31
CA VAL A 266 -11.15 4.93 -1.19
C VAL A 266 -10.53 5.30 -2.54
N VAL A 267 -9.78 6.40 -2.57
CA VAL A 267 -9.00 6.82 -3.74
C VAL A 267 -7.55 6.43 -3.49
N VAL A 268 -6.94 5.69 -4.41
CA VAL A 268 -5.56 5.24 -4.30
C VAL A 268 -4.72 5.88 -5.40
N ASP A 269 -3.69 6.63 -5.02
CA ASP A 269 -2.64 7.07 -5.94
C ASP A 269 -1.61 5.95 -6.07
N CYS A 270 -1.59 5.27 -7.21
CA CYS A 270 -0.64 4.20 -7.49
C CYS A 270 0.65 4.69 -8.17
N GLY A 271 0.83 6.01 -8.30
CA GLY A 271 2.01 6.57 -8.95
C GLY A 271 2.10 6.18 -10.43
N THR A 272 3.27 5.73 -10.87
CA THR A 272 3.51 5.36 -12.29
C THR A 272 4.14 3.99 -12.49
N GLN A 273 4.70 3.42 -11.42
CA GLN A 273 5.30 2.09 -11.42
C GLN A 273 4.29 1.08 -10.94
N ILE A 274 4.35 -0.12 -11.53
CA ILE A 274 3.45 -1.21 -11.16
C ILE A 274 4.18 -2.18 -10.23
N THR A 275 4.09 -1.93 -8.93
CA THR A 275 4.56 -2.84 -7.88
C THR A 275 3.54 -3.96 -7.66
N ALA A 276 3.91 -5.02 -6.92
CA ALA A 276 2.98 -6.10 -6.56
C ALA A 276 1.75 -5.56 -5.79
N ALA A 277 1.97 -4.63 -4.86
CA ALA A 277 0.90 -3.94 -4.15
C ALA A 277 0.03 -3.08 -5.07
N GLY A 278 0.65 -2.26 -5.94
CA GLY A 278 -0.09 -1.45 -6.91
C GLY A 278 -0.93 -2.29 -7.87
N ALA A 279 -0.40 -3.43 -8.33
CA ALA A 279 -1.13 -4.39 -9.16
C ALA A 279 -2.35 -4.97 -8.44
N ALA A 280 -2.20 -5.37 -7.18
CA ALA A 280 -3.28 -5.93 -6.38
C ALA A 280 -4.42 -4.92 -6.14
N VAL A 281 -4.09 -3.64 -5.94
CA VAL A 281 -5.10 -2.57 -5.82
C VAL A 281 -5.79 -2.32 -7.17
N VAL A 282 -5.04 -2.23 -8.27
CA VAL A 282 -5.63 -2.02 -9.61
C VAL A 282 -6.55 -3.18 -10.01
N GLU A 283 -6.18 -4.41 -9.68
CA GLU A 283 -7.00 -5.60 -9.91
C GLU A 283 -8.34 -5.50 -9.17
N THR A 284 -8.31 -5.18 -7.88
CA THR A 284 -9.49 -5.17 -7.00
C THR A 284 -10.32 -3.87 -7.03
N ALA A 285 -9.86 -2.84 -7.75
CA ALA A 285 -10.55 -1.56 -7.84
C ALA A 285 -11.89 -1.65 -8.59
N ASP A 286 -12.91 -0.94 -8.11
CA ASP A 286 -14.18 -0.81 -8.85
C ASP A 286 -13.99 0.09 -10.09
N THR A 287 -13.00 0.98 -10.07
CA THR A 287 -12.64 1.83 -11.21
C THR A 287 -11.13 2.06 -11.24
N ALA A 288 -10.50 1.79 -12.40
CA ALA A 288 -9.09 2.10 -12.65
C ALA A 288 -8.98 3.27 -13.64
N LEU A 289 -8.30 4.34 -13.22
CA LEU A 289 -8.04 5.53 -14.02
C LEU A 289 -6.59 5.53 -14.50
N LEU A 290 -6.39 5.44 -15.82
CA LEU A 290 -5.07 5.57 -16.44
C LEU A 290 -4.85 7.02 -16.90
N VAL A 291 -4.03 7.77 -16.19
CA VAL A 291 -3.76 9.19 -16.49
C VAL A 291 -2.65 9.29 -17.54
N THR A 292 -2.89 10.05 -18.61
CA THR A 292 -1.90 10.26 -19.69
C THR A 292 -1.97 11.68 -20.24
N THR A 293 -0.89 12.17 -20.84
CA THR A 293 -0.86 13.44 -21.57
C THR A 293 -0.96 13.23 -23.09
N PRO A 294 -1.45 14.21 -23.88
CA PRO A 294 -1.62 14.09 -25.33
C PRO A 294 -0.29 14.22 -26.09
N ASP A 295 0.71 13.42 -25.70
CA ASP A 295 2.00 13.30 -26.37
C ASP A 295 2.31 11.83 -26.68
N VAL A 296 3.13 11.61 -27.71
CA VAL A 296 3.42 10.28 -28.24
C VAL A 296 4.06 9.38 -27.17
N VAL A 297 4.92 9.93 -26.31
CA VAL A 297 5.66 9.16 -25.31
C VAL A 297 4.70 8.66 -24.23
N SER A 298 3.83 9.54 -23.71
CA SER A 298 2.84 9.21 -22.70
C SER A 298 1.79 8.23 -23.25
N VAL A 299 1.28 8.42 -24.47
CA VAL A 299 0.28 7.51 -25.05
C VAL A 299 0.88 6.12 -25.34
N ARG A 300 2.13 6.04 -25.82
CA ARG A 300 2.82 4.74 -25.97
C ARG A 300 3.04 4.08 -24.62
N ALA A 301 3.35 4.85 -23.58
CA ALA A 301 3.50 4.31 -22.22
C ALA A 301 2.18 3.78 -21.68
N ALA A 302 1.06 4.50 -21.88
CA ALA A 302 -0.28 4.03 -21.57
C ALA A 302 -0.61 2.71 -22.26
N LYS A 303 -0.33 2.59 -23.56
CA LYS A 303 -0.51 1.34 -24.32
C LYS A 303 0.35 0.18 -23.76
N ARG A 304 1.59 0.45 -23.36
CA ARG A 304 2.45 -0.57 -22.73
C ARG A 304 1.88 -1.02 -21.38
N MET A 305 1.38 -0.09 -20.57
CA MET A 305 0.74 -0.39 -19.28
C MET A 305 -0.49 -1.30 -19.47
N VAL A 306 -1.39 -0.96 -20.40
CA VAL A 306 -2.57 -1.78 -20.70
C VAL A 306 -2.19 -3.20 -21.16
N ARG A 307 -1.19 -3.31 -22.05
CA ARG A 307 -0.68 -4.62 -22.49
C ARG A 307 -0.03 -5.42 -21.36
N LEU A 308 0.61 -4.74 -20.41
CA LEU A 308 1.19 -5.38 -19.25
C LEU A 308 0.10 -5.93 -18.33
N TRP A 309 -0.95 -5.15 -18.05
CA TRP A 309 -2.09 -5.63 -17.25
C TRP A 309 -2.81 -6.80 -17.90
N ASP A 310 -3.00 -6.76 -19.22
CA ASP A 310 -3.59 -7.89 -19.96
C ASP A 310 -2.73 -9.15 -19.84
N ARG A 311 -1.41 -9.05 -20.06
CA ARG A 311 -0.48 -10.19 -19.93
C ARG A 311 -0.43 -10.77 -18.51
N LEU A 312 -0.50 -9.93 -17.49
CA LEU A 312 -0.46 -10.33 -16.09
C LEU A 312 -1.84 -10.62 -15.50
N GLN A 313 -2.90 -10.55 -16.31
CA GLN A 313 -4.29 -10.75 -15.88
C GLN A 313 -4.71 -9.84 -14.71
N ILE A 314 -4.14 -8.63 -14.65
CA ILE A 314 -4.45 -7.63 -13.61
C ILE A 314 -5.78 -6.95 -13.92
N ARG A 315 -5.94 -6.46 -15.16
CA ARG A 315 -7.15 -5.73 -15.58
C ARG A 315 -7.24 -5.66 -17.10
N LYS A 316 -8.46 -5.73 -17.63
CA LYS A 316 -8.71 -5.58 -19.08
C LYS A 316 -8.79 -4.12 -19.50
N ALA A 317 -8.48 -3.85 -20.77
CA ALA A 317 -8.55 -2.51 -21.34
C ALA A 317 -9.97 -1.91 -21.27
N GLU A 318 -10.99 -2.73 -21.54
CA GLU A 318 -12.41 -2.35 -21.53
C GLU A 318 -12.99 -1.99 -20.13
N GLU A 319 -12.28 -2.42 -19.09
CA GLU A 319 -12.56 -2.15 -17.66
C GLU A 319 -11.70 -1.01 -17.10
N THR A 320 -10.90 -0.36 -17.96
CA THR A 320 -10.03 0.76 -17.62
C THR A 320 -10.55 2.03 -18.28
N THR A 321 -10.54 3.14 -17.54
CA THR A 321 -10.84 4.47 -18.10
C THR A 321 -9.58 5.31 -18.19
N THR A 322 -9.22 5.76 -19.39
CA THR A 322 -8.10 6.68 -19.59
C THR A 322 -8.53 8.13 -19.40
N VAL A 323 -7.77 8.89 -18.62
CA VAL A 323 -7.95 10.33 -18.40
C VAL A 323 -6.87 11.08 -19.17
N VAL A 324 -7.27 11.93 -20.11
CA VAL A 324 -6.34 12.77 -20.88
C VAL A 324 -6.12 14.08 -20.13
N ASN A 325 -4.95 14.20 -19.49
CA ASN A 325 -4.51 15.39 -18.78
C ASN A 325 -3.74 16.35 -19.70
N ARG A 326 -3.75 17.64 -19.37
CA ARG A 326 -3.07 18.72 -20.09
C ARG A 326 -3.50 18.83 -21.56
N HIS A 327 -4.75 18.48 -21.85
CA HIS A 327 -5.31 18.54 -23.18
C HIS A 327 -5.63 19.98 -23.60
N THR A 328 -5.40 20.29 -24.87
CA THR A 328 -5.85 21.52 -25.52
C THR A 328 -6.51 21.15 -26.84
N ARG A 329 -7.46 21.97 -27.32
CA ARG A 329 -8.14 21.71 -28.60
C ARG A 329 -7.19 21.70 -29.81
N THR A 330 -6.03 22.32 -29.67
CA THR A 330 -4.98 22.37 -30.71
C THR A 330 -3.98 21.22 -30.60
N ALA A 331 -4.13 20.32 -29.63
CA ALA A 331 -3.25 19.17 -29.50
C ALA A 331 -3.42 18.23 -30.71
N GLU A 332 -2.33 17.76 -31.29
CA GLU A 332 -2.38 16.82 -32.42
C GLU A 332 -2.98 15.47 -32.00
N ILE A 333 -2.68 15.04 -30.77
CA ILE A 333 -3.20 13.81 -30.20
C ILE A 333 -4.53 14.11 -29.51
N GLN A 334 -5.60 13.73 -30.19
CA GLN A 334 -6.97 13.85 -29.69
C GLN A 334 -7.36 12.63 -28.82
N PRO A 335 -8.32 12.78 -27.88
CA PRO A 335 -8.79 11.68 -27.02
C PRO A 335 -9.20 10.42 -27.79
N SER A 336 -9.83 10.56 -28.96
CA SER A 336 -10.22 9.42 -29.79
C SER A 336 -9.03 8.61 -30.33
N LEU A 337 -7.87 9.25 -30.55
CA LEU A 337 -6.64 8.55 -30.92
C LEU A 337 -6.07 7.79 -29.71
N VAL A 338 -6.15 8.37 -28.51
CA VAL A 338 -5.74 7.72 -27.27
C VAL A 338 -6.58 6.46 -27.01
N GLU A 339 -7.90 6.56 -27.15
CA GLU A 339 -8.85 5.44 -27.07
C GLU A 339 -8.47 4.31 -28.04
N ARG A 340 -8.32 4.61 -29.34
CA ARG A 340 -7.91 3.59 -30.34
C ARG A 340 -6.54 2.98 -30.06
N THR A 341 -5.61 3.76 -29.51
CA THR A 341 -4.22 3.31 -29.29
C THR A 341 -4.11 2.40 -28.07
N THR A 342 -4.84 2.74 -27.01
CA THR A 342 -4.83 2.02 -25.72
C THR A 342 -5.84 0.89 -25.67
N GLY A 343 -6.94 0.96 -26.44
CA GLY A 343 -8.07 0.04 -26.35
C GLY A 343 -8.95 0.26 -25.12
N THR A 344 -8.71 1.33 -24.37
CA THR A 344 -9.46 1.67 -23.15
C THR A 344 -10.56 2.68 -23.45
N LYS A 345 -11.60 2.73 -22.61
CA LYS A 345 -12.57 3.83 -22.66
C LYS A 345 -11.86 5.12 -22.27
N THR A 346 -12.13 6.23 -22.94
CA THR A 346 -11.58 7.52 -22.55
C THR A 346 -12.64 8.36 -21.83
N ALA A 347 -12.27 8.98 -20.71
CA ALA A 347 -13.16 9.89 -19.99
C ALA A 347 -13.63 11.03 -20.92
N ARG A 348 -14.90 11.41 -20.84
CA ARG A 348 -15.45 12.50 -21.65
C ARG A 348 -14.82 13.84 -21.26
N THR A 349 -14.55 13.99 -19.97
CA THR A 349 -13.90 15.19 -19.43
C THR A 349 -12.38 15.12 -19.63
N THR A 350 -11.84 16.01 -20.47
CA THR A 350 -10.39 16.21 -20.59
C THR A 350 -9.91 17.31 -19.65
N ILE A 351 -8.73 17.17 -19.05
CA ILE A 351 -8.21 18.16 -18.11
C ILE A 351 -7.31 19.16 -18.87
N PRO A 352 -7.53 20.48 -18.75
CA PRO A 352 -6.72 21.48 -19.46
C PRO A 352 -5.30 21.58 -18.89
N ALA A 353 -4.38 22.11 -19.69
CA ALA A 353 -3.06 22.48 -19.19
C ALA A 353 -3.16 23.79 -18.37
N GLY A 354 -3.00 23.70 -17.05
CA GLY A 354 -3.13 24.86 -16.14
C GLY A 354 -1.94 25.07 -15.22
N TYR A 355 -0.71 24.96 -15.72
CA TYR A 355 0.52 25.04 -14.91
C TYR A 355 0.59 26.28 -14.01
N LYS A 356 0.27 27.47 -14.55
CA LYS A 356 0.30 28.73 -13.78
C LYS A 356 -0.72 28.76 -12.64
N GLU A 357 -1.88 28.13 -12.85
CA GLU A 357 -2.94 28.07 -11.84
C GLU A 357 -2.59 27.09 -10.72
N LEU A 358 -1.90 26.00 -11.06
CA LEU A 358 -1.48 24.96 -10.12
C LEU A 358 -0.24 25.37 -9.32
N GLN A 359 0.69 26.12 -9.92
CA GLN A 359 2.02 26.38 -9.35
C GLN A 359 1.96 26.88 -7.91
N ALA A 360 1.15 27.91 -7.62
CA ALA A 360 1.06 28.46 -6.28
C ALA A 360 0.55 27.44 -5.24
N ALA A 361 -0.39 26.57 -5.62
CA ALA A 361 -0.93 25.54 -4.73
C ALA A 361 0.07 24.38 -4.51
N VAL A 362 0.82 24.00 -5.55
CA VAL A 362 1.87 22.98 -5.47
C VAL A 362 3.05 23.48 -4.63
N ASP A 363 3.57 24.68 -4.92
CA ASP A 363 4.73 25.25 -4.24
C ASP A 363 4.48 25.51 -2.75
N SER A 364 3.21 25.70 -2.36
CA SER A 364 2.80 25.87 -0.97
C SER A 364 2.31 24.59 -0.30
N GLY A 365 2.22 23.47 -1.03
CA GLY A 365 1.67 22.21 -0.51
C GLY A 365 0.19 22.28 -0.12
N ARG A 366 -0.58 23.20 -0.71
CA ARG A 366 -1.99 23.43 -0.36
C ARG A 366 -2.92 23.20 -1.55
N MET A 367 -2.93 21.99 -2.09
CA MET A 367 -3.82 21.63 -3.20
C MET A 367 -5.32 21.75 -2.86
N GLN A 368 -5.67 21.64 -1.58
CA GLN A 368 -7.00 21.90 -1.06
C GLN A 368 -7.49 23.34 -1.31
N ASP A 369 -6.54 24.29 -1.39
CA ASP A 369 -6.83 25.72 -1.53
C ASP A 369 -6.77 26.23 -2.97
N LEU A 370 -6.70 25.31 -3.95
CA LEU A 370 -6.75 25.66 -5.36
C LEU A 370 -8.02 26.48 -5.69
N ASP A 371 -7.85 27.59 -6.40
CA ASP A 371 -8.92 28.57 -6.68
C ASP A 371 -10.14 27.88 -7.33
N ALA A 372 -11.34 28.20 -6.85
CA ALA A 372 -12.60 27.67 -7.40
C ALA A 372 -12.81 28.02 -8.88
N LYS A 373 -12.18 29.08 -9.39
CA LYS A 373 -12.16 29.47 -10.80
C LYS A 373 -11.12 28.73 -11.63
N SER A 374 -10.27 27.89 -11.02
CA SER A 374 -9.27 27.14 -11.74
C SER A 374 -9.93 26.21 -12.75
N SER A 375 -9.48 26.30 -14.00
CA SER A 375 -9.95 25.47 -15.09
C SER A 375 -9.60 23.99 -14.85
N VAL A 376 -8.45 23.72 -14.24
CA VAL A 376 -8.00 22.38 -13.86
C VAL A 376 -8.88 21.80 -12.75
N LYS A 377 -9.12 22.57 -11.68
CA LYS A 377 -10.01 22.15 -10.58
C LYS A 377 -11.40 21.83 -11.09
N GLY A 378 -11.99 22.74 -11.86
CA GLY A 378 -13.33 22.56 -12.45
C GLY A 378 -13.42 21.30 -13.33
N ALA A 379 -12.40 21.04 -14.15
CA ALA A 379 -12.36 19.84 -14.98
C ALA A 379 -12.20 18.55 -14.15
N LEU A 380 -11.34 18.52 -13.13
CA LEU A 380 -11.17 17.36 -12.25
C LEU A 380 -12.43 17.08 -11.41
N TRP A 381 -13.14 18.12 -10.98
CA TRP A 381 -14.40 17.98 -10.24
C TRP A 381 -15.56 17.56 -11.17
N THR A 382 -15.54 17.99 -12.44
CA THR A 382 -16.46 17.48 -13.46
C THR A 382 -16.20 16.01 -13.77
N LEU A 383 -14.92 15.60 -13.83
CA LEU A 383 -14.52 14.20 -13.93
C LEU A 383 -15.01 13.40 -12.71
N ALA A 384 -14.90 13.95 -11.50
CA ALA A 384 -15.45 13.31 -10.30
C ALA A 384 -16.97 13.08 -10.43
N GLY A 385 -17.71 14.04 -11.01
CA GLY A 385 -19.14 13.88 -11.31
C GLY A 385 -19.42 12.85 -12.40
N GLU A 386 -18.62 12.81 -13.46
CA GLU A 386 -18.69 11.78 -14.51
C GLU A 386 -18.48 10.37 -13.94
N LEU A 387 -17.61 10.24 -12.94
CA LEU A 387 -17.34 8.99 -12.24
C LEU A 387 -18.36 8.67 -11.14
N GLY A 388 -19.31 9.56 -10.84
CA GLY A 388 -20.31 9.39 -9.78
C GLY A 388 -19.78 9.57 -8.34
N LEU A 389 -18.70 10.34 -8.18
CA LEU A 389 -18.03 10.59 -6.88
C LEU A 389 -18.55 11.85 -6.20
N ALA A 390 -18.98 12.82 -6.99
CA ALA A 390 -19.57 14.08 -6.52
C ALA A 390 -20.81 14.38 -7.36
N ASP A 391 -21.84 14.97 -6.75
CA ASP A 391 -22.96 15.50 -7.55
C ASP A 391 -22.42 16.61 -8.45
N ALA A 392 -22.78 16.57 -9.74
CA ALA A 392 -22.38 17.60 -10.69
C ALA A 392 -22.76 18.99 -10.15
N PRO A 393 -21.90 20.01 -10.27
CA PRO A 393 -22.21 21.36 -9.82
C PRO A 393 -23.39 21.91 -10.65
N GLY A 394 -24.61 21.76 -10.14
CA GLY A 394 -25.84 22.20 -10.81
C GLY A 394 -27.17 21.68 -10.30
N THR A 395 -27.23 20.65 -9.44
CA THR A 395 -28.51 20.03 -9.03
C THR A 395 -28.66 19.88 -7.52
N ARG A 396 -28.74 21.01 -6.80
CA ARG A 396 -29.57 21.07 -5.58
C ARG A 396 -30.79 21.94 -5.85
N LEU A 397 -31.80 21.34 -6.49
CA LEU A 397 -33.17 21.81 -6.40
C LEU A 397 -33.84 21.04 -5.25
N ALA A 398 -34.19 21.82 -4.22
CA ALA A 398 -35.20 21.59 -3.20
C ALA A 398 -35.80 20.18 -3.11
N HIS A 399 -35.44 19.45 -2.05
CA HIS A 399 -36.36 18.55 -1.37
C HIS A 399 -36.35 18.87 0.12
N GLY A 400 -37.47 19.44 0.56
CA GLY A 400 -37.74 19.71 1.96
C GLY A 400 -38.14 18.42 2.69
N GLY A 401 -37.76 18.36 3.96
CA GLY A 401 -38.23 17.40 4.94
C GLY A 401 -38.01 18.02 6.31
N ALA A 402 -39.11 18.37 6.96
CA ALA A 402 -39.17 19.19 8.16
C ALA A 402 -38.62 18.47 9.40
N HIS A 403 -37.88 19.19 10.25
CA HIS A 403 -37.95 19.01 11.70
C HIS A 403 -37.94 20.37 12.41
N ALA A 404 -38.95 20.54 13.25
CA ALA A 404 -39.26 21.72 14.05
C ALA A 404 -38.16 22.00 15.10
N ALA A 405 -37.72 23.25 15.17
CA ALA A 405 -37.96 24.19 16.27
C ALA A 405 -37.01 24.06 17.48
N HIS A 406 -36.10 25.02 17.60
CA HIS A 406 -36.08 25.87 18.78
C HIS A 406 -35.62 27.28 18.41
N ALA A 407 -36.46 28.25 18.79
CA ALA A 407 -36.24 29.67 18.61
C ALA A 407 -35.11 30.17 19.53
N ASP A 408 -34.31 31.12 19.04
CA ASP A 408 -34.28 32.42 19.70
C ASP A 408 -34.03 33.57 18.72
N ARG A 409 -34.77 34.66 18.95
CA ARG A 409 -34.82 35.91 18.18
C ARG A 409 -33.55 36.72 18.52
N SER A 410 -32.97 37.54 17.63
CA SER A 410 -33.52 38.85 17.30
C SER A 410 -32.89 39.51 16.06
N ILE A 411 -33.79 39.78 15.12
CA ILE A 411 -33.92 40.90 14.15
C ILE A 411 -33.14 42.18 14.49
N ALA A 412 -32.38 42.69 13.52
CA ALA A 412 -32.42 44.05 12.94
C ALA A 412 -31.19 44.19 12.01
N GLY A 413 -31.19 44.78 10.83
CA GLY A 413 -32.10 45.64 10.09
C GLY A 413 -31.24 46.22 8.97
N ALA A 414 -31.78 46.24 7.75
CA ALA A 414 -31.12 46.52 6.47
C ALA A 414 -30.64 48.01 6.32
N PRO A 415 -30.39 48.54 5.10
CA PRO A 415 -29.27 48.25 4.19
C PRO A 415 -28.54 49.53 3.68
N ARG A 416 -27.45 49.30 2.92
CA ARG A 416 -26.97 50.04 1.73
C ARG A 416 -27.20 51.56 1.63
N ARG A 417 -26.10 52.30 1.46
CA ARG A 417 -26.02 53.39 0.47
C ARG A 417 -24.66 53.45 -0.23
N ARG A 418 -24.72 53.39 -1.57
CA ARG A 418 -23.68 53.79 -2.55
C ARG A 418 -23.70 55.33 -2.72
N ARG A 419 -22.52 55.95 -2.83
CA ARG A 419 -22.11 56.97 -3.84
C ARG A 419 -20.74 57.53 -3.43
N ALA A 420 -19.70 57.34 -4.25
CA ALA A 420 -19.23 58.22 -5.33
C ALA A 420 -18.27 59.32 -4.81
N ILE A 421 -16.96 59.17 -5.04
CA ILE A 421 -16.11 59.86 -6.03
C ILE A 421 -15.89 61.36 -5.72
N GLY A 422 -14.62 61.73 -5.49
CA GLY A 422 -14.10 63.10 -5.63
C GLY A 422 -12.97 63.42 -4.64
N GLY A 423 -11.70 63.42 -5.11
CA GLY A 423 -10.55 64.00 -4.38
C GLY A 423 -10.50 65.53 -4.48
N PRO A 424 -9.35 66.21 -4.31
CA PRO A 424 -8.02 65.79 -3.86
C PRO A 424 -7.49 66.59 -2.63
N ALA A 425 -6.24 66.31 -2.24
CA ALA A 425 -5.48 66.88 -1.12
C ALA A 425 -5.35 68.42 -1.11
N PRO A 426 -4.84 68.99 -0.01
CA PRO A 426 -3.49 69.55 -0.10
C PRO A 426 -2.58 69.25 1.12
N ALA A 427 -1.28 69.38 0.86
CA ALA A 427 -0.18 69.28 1.81
C ALA A 427 0.17 70.62 2.46
N THR A 428 0.64 70.59 3.71
CA THR A 428 1.64 71.47 4.37
C THR A 428 1.77 70.96 5.81
N GLY A 429 2.93 70.62 6.37
CA GLY A 429 4.07 71.50 6.64
C GLY A 429 4.14 71.72 8.16
N GLY A 430 5.13 71.12 8.84
CA GLY A 430 5.16 70.94 10.29
C GLY A 430 5.70 72.11 11.13
N THR A 431 5.88 71.86 12.43
CA THR A 431 6.87 72.48 13.37
C THR A 431 6.74 71.81 14.75
N GLY A 432 7.86 71.38 15.36
CA GLY A 432 7.93 70.75 16.70
C GLY A 432 7.96 71.79 17.83
N PRO A 433 8.63 71.58 19.00
CA PRO A 433 9.22 70.36 19.61
C PRO A 433 8.80 70.17 21.11
N ASP A 434 9.01 68.99 21.70
CA ASP A 434 9.70 68.88 23.01
C ASP A 434 9.91 67.42 23.49
N GLN A 435 11.19 67.07 23.57
CA GLN A 435 11.89 66.32 24.62
C GLN A 435 11.28 65.03 25.19
N LEU A 436 11.95 63.91 24.89
CA LEU A 436 12.79 63.23 25.89
C LEU A 436 13.96 62.51 25.19
N ALA A 437 15.15 62.71 25.76
CA ALA A 437 16.47 62.36 25.25
C ALA A 437 17.00 61.02 25.86
N PRO A 438 18.18 60.52 25.42
CA PRO A 438 18.49 59.09 25.26
C PRO A 438 19.70 58.56 26.07
N VAL A 439 19.91 57.23 26.09
CA VAL A 439 21.23 56.56 26.32
C VAL A 439 21.19 55.12 25.74
N PRO A 440 22.31 54.43 25.41
CA PRO A 440 23.16 54.66 24.25
C PRO A 440 23.34 53.41 23.35
N THR A 441 23.97 53.68 22.21
CA THR A 441 24.40 52.82 21.11
C THR A 441 25.53 51.85 21.44
N SER A 442 25.45 50.62 20.90
CA SER A 442 26.64 49.91 20.40
C SER A 442 26.49 49.60 18.91
N ARG A 443 27.38 50.18 18.13
CA ARG A 443 27.57 49.97 16.69
C ARG A 443 27.87 48.51 16.37
N PHE A 444 27.17 47.90 15.43
CA PHE A 444 27.78 46.99 14.45
C PHE A 444 27.07 47.09 13.10
N ARG A 445 27.68 47.91 12.24
CA ARG A 445 27.92 47.72 10.80
C ARG A 445 27.04 46.68 10.09
N ARG A 446 26.13 47.17 9.25
CA ARG A 446 25.52 46.42 8.14
C ARG A 446 26.61 45.73 7.31
N ARG A 447 26.44 44.42 7.09
CA ARG A 447 26.99 43.73 5.92
C ARG A 447 25.90 42.82 5.39
N GLY A 448 25.31 43.21 4.26
CA GLY A 448 24.60 42.27 3.41
C GLY A 448 25.61 41.28 2.84
N GLY A 449 25.25 40.00 2.79
CA GLY A 449 26.12 38.94 2.29
C GLY A 449 25.56 37.54 2.46
N GLY A 450 24.53 37.21 1.68
CA GLY A 450 24.22 35.88 1.13
C GLY A 450 24.28 34.62 2.00
N ASP A 451 23.11 34.10 2.34
CA ASP A 451 22.88 32.67 2.66
C ASP A 451 23.05 31.72 1.46
N ARG A 452 23.63 32.19 0.35
CA ARG A 452 24.06 31.34 -0.78
C ARG A 452 25.43 30.69 -0.56
N GLY A 453 26.13 31.00 0.53
CA GLY A 453 27.48 30.50 0.80
C GLY A 453 27.55 29.26 1.69
N GLN A 454 26.57 29.02 2.58
CA GLN A 454 26.69 27.97 3.59
C GLN A 454 26.51 26.55 3.00
N VAL A 455 25.62 26.40 2.02
CA VAL A 455 25.42 25.12 1.29
C VAL A 455 26.66 24.73 0.45
N ALA A 456 27.41 25.71 -0.05
CA ALA A 456 28.61 25.45 -0.86
C ALA A 456 29.79 24.94 -0.02
N VAL A 457 29.89 25.33 1.26
CA VAL A 457 30.98 24.89 2.14
C VAL A 457 30.73 23.45 2.62
N GLU A 458 29.48 23.05 2.84
CA GLU A 458 29.12 21.66 3.13
C GLU A 458 29.36 20.73 1.93
N PHE A 459 29.04 21.18 0.71
CA PHE A 459 29.33 20.40 -0.51
C PHE A 459 30.83 20.21 -0.77
N ALA A 460 31.67 21.21 -0.44
CA ALA A 460 33.12 21.13 -0.63
C ALA A 460 33.79 20.11 0.31
N GLY A 461 33.21 19.84 1.49
CA GLY A 461 33.74 18.84 2.43
C GLY A 461 33.21 17.42 2.18
N VAL A 462 31.95 17.28 1.76
CA VAL A 462 31.31 15.98 1.58
C VAL A 462 31.69 15.34 0.24
N LEU A 463 31.87 16.12 -0.83
CA LEU A 463 32.19 15.57 -2.15
C LEU A 463 33.53 14.78 -2.17
N PRO A 464 34.65 15.27 -1.59
CA PRO A 464 35.87 14.48 -1.49
C PRO A 464 35.69 13.19 -0.68
N LEU A 465 34.88 13.23 0.39
CA LEU A 465 34.59 12.05 1.21
C LEU A 465 33.81 10.99 0.41
N ILE A 466 32.79 11.41 -0.34
CA ILE A 466 32.04 10.51 -1.23
C ILE A 466 32.96 9.89 -2.29
N LEU A 467 33.85 10.68 -2.90
CA LEU A 467 34.80 10.18 -3.89
C LEU A 467 35.78 9.16 -3.29
N VAL A 468 36.23 9.37 -2.05
CA VAL A 468 37.07 8.40 -1.33
C VAL A 468 36.30 7.12 -1.04
N VAL A 469 35.06 7.21 -0.56
CA VAL A 469 34.22 6.01 -0.30
C VAL A 469 33.95 5.23 -1.58
N LEU A 470 33.62 5.91 -2.68
CA LEU A 470 33.42 5.27 -3.98
C LEU A 470 34.71 4.59 -4.48
N ALA A 471 35.87 5.21 -4.29
CA ALA A 471 37.15 4.61 -4.65
C ALA A 471 37.43 3.34 -3.83
N VAL A 472 37.12 3.33 -2.53
CA VAL A 472 37.28 2.15 -1.66
C VAL A 472 36.33 1.02 -2.10
N VAL A 473 35.06 1.32 -2.33
CA VAL A 473 34.07 0.35 -2.80
C VAL A 473 34.51 -0.25 -4.14
N TRP A 474 34.95 0.60 -5.08
CA TRP A 474 35.46 0.14 -6.36
C TRP A 474 36.70 -0.75 -6.21
N GLN A 475 37.60 -0.41 -5.28
CA GLN A 475 38.78 -1.24 -5.02
C GLN A 475 38.40 -2.62 -4.46
N CYS A 476 37.40 -2.70 -3.58
CA CYS A 476 36.88 -3.99 -3.10
C CYS A 476 36.31 -4.84 -4.24
N VAL A 477 35.61 -4.22 -5.19
CA VAL A 477 35.10 -4.89 -6.39
C VAL A 477 36.25 -5.42 -7.24
N LEU A 478 37.30 -4.62 -7.47
CA LEU A 478 38.48 -5.05 -8.23
C LEU A 478 39.21 -6.22 -7.56
N VAL A 479 39.34 -6.23 -6.23
CA VAL A 479 39.95 -7.35 -5.49
C VAL A 479 39.14 -8.63 -5.70
N GLY A 480 37.81 -8.57 -5.52
CA GLY A 480 36.93 -9.72 -5.71
C GLY A 480 36.94 -10.25 -7.16
N TYR A 481 36.94 -9.34 -8.13
CA TYR A 481 37.05 -9.69 -9.55
C TYR A 481 38.39 -10.35 -9.88
N THR A 482 39.49 -9.86 -9.28
CA THR A 482 40.83 -10.44 -9.45
C THR A 482 40.89 -11.87 -8.88
N TYR A 483 40.25 -12.13 -7.74
CA TYR A 483 40.15 -13.48 -7.17
C TYR A 483 39.42 -14.44 -8.10
N SER A 484 38.30 -13.98 -8.70
CA SER A 484 37.57 -14.76 -9.68
C SER A 484 38.38 -15.05 -10.95
N LEU A 485 39.15 -14.08 -11.45
CA LEU A 485 40.00 -14.25 -12.61
C LEU A 485 41.16 -15.22 -12.34
N ALA A 486 41.85 -15.07 -11.21
CA ALA A 486 42.94 -15.97 -10.82
C ALA A 486 42.43 -17.42 -10.67
N GLY A 487 41.25 -17.61 -10.09
CA GLY A 487 40.61 -18.93 -9.96
C GLY A 487 40.28 -19.57 -11.30
N ASN A 488 39.67 -18.84 -12.23
CA ASN A 488 39.33 -19.36 -13.56
C ASN A 488 40.58 -19.68 -14.38
N ALA A 489 41.59 -18.81 -14.35
CA ALA A 489 42.86 -19.03 -15.02
C ALA A 489 43.60 -20.25 -14.46
N ALA A 490 43.60 -20.43 -13.12
CA ALA A 490 44.18 -21.59 -12.48
C ALA A 490 43.46 -22.89 -12.88
N ASP A 491 42.12 -22.90 -12.91
CA ASP A 491 41.35 -24.08 -13.32
C ASP A 491 41.63 -24.46 -14.78
N LYS A 492 41.72 -23.48 -15.69
CA LYS A 492 42.11 -23.73 -17.08
C LYS A 492 43.54 -24.23 -17.23
N GLY A 493 44.48 -23.64 -16.51
CA GLY A 493 45.88 -24.09 -16.48
C GLY A 493 46.00 -25.53 -15.98
N ALA A 494 45.32 -25.87 -14.89
CA ALA A 494 45.34 -27.21 -14.29
C ALA A 494 44.79 -28.27 -15.26
N ARG A 495 43.67 -27.98 -15.94
CA ARG A 495 43.07 -28.88 -16.93
C ARG A 495 43.94 -29.07 -18.16
N ALA A 496 44.53 -27.99 -18.68
CA ALA A 496 45.44 -28.07 -19.82
C ALA A 496 46.68 -28.91 -19.48
N GLY A 497 47.25 -28.72 -18.29
CA GLY A 497 48.39 -29.50 -17.83
C GLY A 497 48.08 -30.97 -17.57
N ALA A 498 46.89 -31.29 -17.04
CA ALA A 498 46.45 -32.66 -16.80
C ALA A 498 46.35 -33.52 -18.07
N VAL A 499 46.15 -32.89 -19.25
CA VAL A 499 46.13 -33.57 -20.57
C VAL A 499 47.43 -33.37 -21.37
N GLY A 500 48.50 -32.89 -20.73
CA GLY A 500 49.81 -32.72 -21.35
C GLY A 500 50.00 -31.44 -22.20
N GLY A 501 49.09 -30.47 -22.10
CA GLY A 501 49.19 -29.16 -22.73
C GLY A 501 50.02 -28.15 -21.92
N ASP A 502 50.27 -26.98 -22.52
CA ASP A 502 50.99 -25.87 -21.86
C ASP A 502 50.08 -25.15 -20.85
N CYS A 503 50.25 -25.50 -19.58
CA CYS A 503 49.51 -24.94 -18.45
C CYS A 503 49.65 -23.40 -18.34
N ALA A 504 50.86 -22.87 -18.52
CA ALA A 504 51.12 -21.44 -18.36
C ALA A 504 50.46 -20.64 -19.49
N ALA A 505 50.58 -21.11 -20.74
CA ALA A 505 49.93 -20.47 -21.87
C ALA A 505 48.40 -20.53 -21.77
N ALA A 506 47.83 -21.65 -21.29
CA ALA A 506 46.39 -21.81 -21.13
C ALA A 506 45.80 -20.91 -20.03
N ALA A 507 46.51 -20.78 -18.90
CA ALA A 507 46.12 -19.86 -17.83
C ALA A 507 46.22 -18.40 -18.30
N GLN A 508 47.29 -18.05 -19.02
CA GLN A 508 47.52 -16.67 -19.47
C GLN A 508 46.55 -16.23 -20.57
N ALA A 509 46.08 -17.15 -21.42
CA ALA A 509 45.07 -16.85 -22.44
C ALA A 509 43.71 -16.46 -21.85
N ASP A 510 43.42 -16.81 -20.60
CA ASP A 510 42.17 -16.47 -19.91
C ASP A 510 42.23 -15.16 -19.12
N LEU A 511 43.40 -14.52 -19.09
CA LEU A 511 43.60 -13.28 -18.36
C LEU A 511 43.40 -12.06 -19.28
N PRO A 512 42.57 -11.08 -18.88
CA PRO A 512 42.46 -9.80 -19.59
C PRO A 512 43.78 -9.02 -19.54
N GLY A 513 44.11 -8.25 -20.57
CA GLY A 513 45.42 -7.57 -20.69
C GLY A 513 45.79 -6.58 -19.57
N ALA A 514 44.84 -6.15 -18.73
CA ALA A 514 45.11 -5.31 -17.55
C ALA A 514 45.47 -6.12 -16.28
N TRP A 515 45.33 -7.44 -16.32
CA TRP A 515 45.68 -8.40 -15.26
C TRP A 515 46.66 -9.41 -15.82
N GLY A 516 47.92 -8.98 -15.97
CA GLY A 516 49.00 -9.84 -16.46
C GLY A 516 50.17 -9.80 -15.49
N GLY A 517 50.70 -10.98 -15.17
CA GLY A 517 51.90 -11.11 -14.34
C GLY A 517 52.56 -12.46 -14.55
N ASP A 518 53.85 -12.52 -14.23
CA ASP A 518 54.70 -13.71 -14.34
C ASP A 518 54.44 -14.75 -13.22
N GLY A 519 53.36 -14.57 -12.43
CA GLY A 519 53.02 -15.36 -11.26
C GLY A 519 52.23 -16.64 -11.56
N ILE A 520 52.56 -17.38 -12.62
CA ILE A 520 51.89 -18.65 -12.95
C ILE A 520 52.83 -19.81 -12.63
N GLY A 521 52.49 -20.56 -11.58
CA GLY A 521 53.19 -21.78 -11.18
C GLY A 521 52.40 -23.02 -11.60
N CYS A 522 53.03 -23.93 -12.33
CA CYS A 522 52.43 -25.21 -12.71
C CYS A 522 53.30 -26.36 -12.22
N GLY A 523 52.68 -27.40 -11.65
CA GLY A 523 53.41 -28.54 -11.13
C GLY A 523 52.50 -29.74 -10.90
N GLU A 524 53.09 -30.92 -10.87
CA GLU A 524 52.39 -32.17 -10.61
C GLU A 524 52.79 -32.70 -9.23
N GLU A 525 51.79 -33.05 -8.43
CA GLU A 525 52.01 -33.64 -7.11
C GLU A 525 50.96 -34.73 -6.87
N ASN A 526 51.40 -35.95 -6.55
CA ASN A 526 50.54 -37.09 -6.19
C ASN A 526 49.42 -37.43 -7.22
N GLY A 527 49.70 -37.35 -8.52
CA GLY A 527 48.75 -37.69 -9.59
C GLY A 527 47.71 -36.59 -9.90
N VAL A 528 47.86 -35.41 -9.29
CA VAL A 528 47.04 -34.23 -9.57
C VAL A 528 47.94 -33.15 -10.15
N TYR A 529 47.57 -32.64 -11.33
CA TYR A 529 48.22 -31.50 -11.93
C TYR A 529 47.65 -30.22 -11.31
N ARG A 530 48.50 -29.41 -10.66
CA ARG A 530 48.12 -28.19 -9.97
C ARG A 530 48.65 -26.96 -10.71
N ALA A 531 47.80 -25.96 -10.86
CA ALA A 531 48.17 -24.63 -11.33
C ALA A 531 47.85 -23.59 -10.26
N THR A 532 48.80 -22.69 -10.03
CA THR A 532 48.70 -21.56 -9.11
C THR A 532 48.90 -20.28 -9.92
N VAL A 533 47.98 -19.33 -9.77
CA VAL A 533 48.01 -18.05 -10.48
C VAL A 533 47.97 -16.93 -9.45
N SER A 534 48.98 -16.06 -9.50
CA SER A 534 49.14 -14.87 -8.67
C SER A 534 49.00 -13.62 -9.53
N LEU A 535 48.02 -12.78 -9.22
CA LEU A 535 47.70 -11.56 -9.97
C LEU A 535 47.81 -10.33 -9.07
N ASP A 536 48.35 -9.24 -9.63
CA ASP A 536 48.31 -7.92 -9.03
C ASP A 536 46.94 -7.26 -9.29
N VAL A 537 46.32 -6.73 -8.24
CA VAL A 537 45.07 -5.98 -8.38
C VAL A 537 45.39 -4.58 -8.91
N PRO A 538 44.85 -4.16 -10.08
CA PRO A 538 45.10 -2.84 -10.61
C PRO A 538 44.50 -1.76 -9.72
N VAL A 539 45.17 -0.61 -9.66
CA VAL A 539 44.76 0.53 -8.84
C VAL A 539 43.90 1.48 -9.68
N LEU A 540 42.77 1.95 -9.12
CA LEU A 540 41.86 2.88 -9.78
C LEU A 540 42.50 4.24 -10.17
N PHE A 541 43.51 4.69 -9.41
CA PHE A 541 44.22 5.94 -9.65
C PHE A 541 45.76 5.72 -9.67
N PRO A 542 46.37 5.52 -10.85
CA PRO A 542 47.81 5.36 -10.95
C PRO A 542 48.54 6.62 -10.46
N GLY A 543 49.33 6.50 -9.39
CA GLY A 543 50.16 7.57 -8.83
C GLY A 543 49.70 8.17 -7.49
N ALA A 544 48.52 7.83 -6.97
CA ALA A 544 48.06 8.34 -5.67
C ALA A 544 48.51 7.48 -4.48
N VAL A 545 48.49 6.15 -4.64
CA VAL A 545 48.97 5.17 -3.66
C VAL A 545 49.45 3.92 -4.40
N SER A 546 50.68 3.45 -4.16
CA SER A 546 51.13 2.13 -4.62
C SER A 546 50.61 1.08 -3.65
N TRP A 547 49.52 0.39 -4.00
CA TRP A 547 48.89 -0.61 -3.14
C TRP A 547 49.34 -2.03 -3.54
N PRO A 548 50.11 -2.76 -2.71
CA PRO A 548 50.73 -4.02 -3.10
C PRO A 548 49.90 -5.23 -2.64
N TRP A 549 48.69 -5.39 -3.18
CA TRP A 549 47.90 -6.60 -2.90
C TRP A 549 47.92 -7.56 -4.08
N GLN A 550 48.65 -8.65 -3.89
CA GLN A 550 48.63 -9.80 -4.78
C GLN A 550 47.54 -10.77 -4.34
N VAL A 551 46.79 -11.28 -5.29
CA VAL A 551 45.79 -12.31 -5.08
C VAL A 551 46.31 -13.59 -5.69
N GLU A 552 46.44 -14.63 -4.87
CA GLU A 552 46.86 -15.97 -5.28
C GLU A 552 45.68 -16.94 -5.21
N SER A 553 45.51 -17.73 -6.28
CA SER A 553 44.53 -18.80 -6.34
C SER A 553 45.15 -20.05 -6.98
N SER A 554 44.74 -21.22 -6.52
CA SER A 554 45.22 -22.51 -7.04
C SER A 554 44.08 -23.45 -7.38
N ALA A 555 44.22 -24.21 -8.46
CA ALA A 555 43.29 -25.27 -8.86
C ALA A 555 44.06 -26.54 -9.22
N GLY A 556 43.39 -27.70 -9.13
CA GLY A 556 43.99 -29.00 -9.44
C GLY A 556 43.06 -29.86 -10.28
N ALA A 557 43.62 -30.60 -11.23
CA ALA A 557 42.92 -31.58 -12.06
C ALA A 557 43.66 -32.93 -12.01
N ALA A 558 42.92 -34.03 -11.85
CA ALA A 558 43.50 -35.36 -11.87
C ALA A 558 44.04 -35.67 -13.27
N ARG A 559 45.20 -36.31 -13.35
CA ARG A 559 45.79 -36.73 -14.62
C ARG A 559 44.98 -37.89 -15.20
N GLU A 560 44.60 -37.75 -16.46
CA GLU A 560 44.07 -38.87 -17.24
C GLU A 560 45.26 -39.55 -17.93
N ASP A 561 45.55 -40.81 -17.54
CA ASP A 561 46.62 -41.63 -18.13
C ASP A 561 46.27 -42.11 -19.56
#